data_AF-A0A359KNE1-F1
#
_entry.id   AF-A0A359KNE1-F1
#
_cell.length_a   1.000
_cell.length_b   1.000
_cell.length_c   1.000
_cell.angle_alpha   90.00
_cell.angle_beta   90.00
_cell.angle_gamma   90.00
#
_symmetry.space_group_name_H-M   'P 1'
#
loop_
_entity.id
_entity.type
_entity.pdbx_description
1 polymer ?
#
loop_
_entity_poly.entity_id
_entity_poly.type
_entity_poly.pdbx_seq_one_letter_code
_entity_poly.pdbx_strand_id
1 'polypeptide(L)'
;AFTRREFPLLGGTSVTYFQDVYDHVIRVTDTIDGYRDILSTIIDVHLTVVSNDLNQSVRTLTVASIILMTLALIAGLYGMNFRYIPGLDWRFGYVGALAGMAIIAVALGWTFRRLRWW
;
A
#
# COMPACT_ATOMS: atom_id res chain seq x y z
N ALA A 1 -47.30 22.07 -0.35
CA ALA A 1 -48.42 22.42 -1.25
C ALA A 1 -49.06 21.20 -1.93
N PHE A 2 -49.09 20.01 -1.30
CA PHE A 2 -49.63 18.77 -1.91
C PHE A 2 -50.84 18.14 -1.18
N THR A 3 -51.34 18.74 -0.09
CA THR A 3 -52.44 18.18 0.72
C THR A 3 -53.85 18.46 0.18
N ARG A 4 -54.03 18.68 -1.12
CA ARG A 4 -55.31 19.19 -1.67
C ARG A 4 -55.81 18.52 -2.94
N ARG A 5 -55.49 17.24 -3.16
CA ARG A 5 -56.14 16.44 -4.21
C ARG A 5 -56.93 15.29 -3.60
N GLU A 6 -58.18 15.63 -3.29
CA GLU A 6 -59.38 14.90 -3.74
C GLU A 6 -59.17 13.41 -4.03
N PHE A 7 -59.33 12.58 -3.01
CA PHE A 7 -59.71 11.18 -3.19
C PHE A 7 -61.11 10.98 -2.60
N PRO A 8 -62.17 11.08 -3.42
CA PRO A 8 -63.57 10.95 -2.97
C PRO A 8 -63.91 9.58 -2.36
N LEU A 9 -63.03 8.58 -2.51
CA LEU A 9 -63.24 7.18 -2.13
C LEU A 9 -62.38 6.72 -0.93
N LEU A 10 -61.50 7.58 -0.40
CA LEU A 10 -60.59 7.25 0.71
C LEU A 10 -60.94 8.13 1.92
N GLY A 11 -61.52 7.53 2.97
CA GLY A 11 -61.73 8.22 4.24
C GLY A 11 -60.40 8.74 4.83
N GLY A 12 -60.46 9.78 5.65
CA GLY A 12 -59.27 10.49 6.17
C GLY A 12 -58.20 9.59 6.82
N THR A 13 -58.60 8.44 7.37
CA THR A 13 -57.70 7.44 7.95
C THR A 13 -56.79 6.78 6.91
N SER A 14 -57.29 6.50 5.70
CA SER A 14 -56.51 5.83 4.64
C SER A 14 -55.38 6.72 4.11
N VAL A 15 -55.58 8.04 4.08
CA VAL A 15 -54.55 9.01 3.68
C VAL A 15 -53.37 9.00 4.66
N THR A 16 -53.64 8.88 5.96
CA THR A 16 -52.61 8.76 7.00
C THR A 16 -51.79 7.48 6.86
N TYR A 17 -52.42 6.34 6.54
CA TYR A 17 -51.70 5.09 6.28
C TYR A 17 -50.77 5.19 5.05
N PHE A 18 -51.23 5.82 3.96
CA PHE A 18 -50.39 6.03 2.78
C PHE A 18 -49.20 6.96 3.07
N GLN A 19 -49.39 7.99 3.89
CA GLN A 19 -48.29 8.86 4.31
C GLN A 19 -47.26 8.12 5.16
N ASP A 20 -47.69 7.28 6.10
CA ASP A 20 -46.75 6.51 6.93
C ASP A 20 -45.90 5.54 6.08
N VAL A 21 -46.52 4.84 5.11
CA VAL A 21 -45.81 3.99 4.16
C VAL A 21 -44.84 4.81 3.30
N TYR A 22 -45.26 5.97 2.82
CA TYR A 22 -44.41 6.86 2.03
C TYR A 22 -43.18 7.33 2.82
N ASP A 23 -43.37 7.76 4.06
CA ASP A 23 -42.28 8.17 4.96
C ASP A 23 -41.35 7.01 5.28
N HIS A 24 -41.89 5.78 5.42
CA HIS A 24 -41.07 4.57 5.58
C HIS A 24 -40.20 4.29 4.35
N VAL A 25 -40.77 4.39 3.14
CA VAL A 25 -40.02 4.18 1.90
C VAL A 25 -38.89 5.21 1.77
N ILE A 26 -39.15 6.48 2.08
CA ILE A 26 -38.11 7.52 2.07
C ILE A 26 -36.99 7.16 3.04
N ARG A 27 -37.33 6.83 4.30
CA ARG A 27 -36.34 6.49 5.32
C ARG A 27 -35.46 5.31 4.92
N VAL A 28 -36.06 4.27 4.35
CA VAL A 28 -35.32 3.10 3.85
C VAL A 28 -34.41 3.50 2.69
N THR A 29 -34.89 4.37 1.79
CA THR A 29 -34.09 4.86 0.66
C THR A 29 -32.88 5.66 1.15
N ASP A 30 -33.06 6.59 2.08
CA ASP A 30 -31.96 7.37 2.67
C ASP A 30 -30.94 6.46 3.36
N THR A 31 -31.40 5.40 4.03
CA THR A 31 -30.53 4.41 4.68
C THR A 31 -29.72 3.61 3.65
N ILE A 32 -30.34 3.23 2.53
CA ILE A 32 -29.65 2.52 1.43
C ILE A 32 -28.57 3.41 0.81
N ASP A 33 -28.87 4.69 0.58
CA ASP A 33 -27.89 5.62 0.04
C ASP A 33 -26.74 5.85 1.03
N GLY A 34 -27.02 5.94 2.33
CA GLY A 34 -25.98 5.94 3.36
C GLY A 34 -25.08 4.69 3.35
N TYR A 35 -25.65 3.50 3.14
CA TYR A 35 -24.87 2.28 2.99
C TYR A 35 -24.02 2.26 1.72
N ARG A 36 -24.51 2.83 0.61
CA ARG A 36 -23.73 2.95 -0.64
C ARG A 36 -22.50 3.83 -0.44
N ASP A 37 -22.62 4.93 0.29
CA ASP A 37 -21.50 5.81 0.59
C ASP A 37 -20.45 5.11 1.47
N ILE A 38 -20.90 4.37 2.50
CA ILE A 38 -20.00 3.60 3.37
C ILE A 38 -19.30 2.49 2.58
N LEU A 39 -20.02 1.76 1.73
CA LEU A 39 -19.45 0.71 0.87
C LEU A 39 -18.40 1.28 -0.08
N SER A 40 -18.66 2.44 -0.68
CA SER A 40 -17.70 3.12 -1.55
C SER A 40 -16.43 3.49 -0.78
N THR A 41 -16.60 4.05 0.43
CA THR A 41 -15.48 4.37 1.34
C THR A 41 -14.67 3.12 1.71
N ILE A 42 -15.33 1.99 1.97
CA ILE A 42 -14.64 0.73 2.30
C ILE A 42 -13.81 0.22 1.12
N ILE A 43 -14.33 0.32 -0.11
CA ILE A 43 -13.57 -0.06 -1.31
C ILE A 43 -12.32 0.80 -1.43
N ASP A 44 -12.43 2.12 -1.23
CA ASP A 44 -11.28 3.02 -1.29
C ASP A 44 -10.23 2.70 -0.22
N VAL A 45 -10.67 2.40 1.01
CA VAL A 45 -9.77 1.96 2.09
C VAL A 45 -9.11 0.62 1.75
N HIS A 46 -9.87 -0.32 1.20
CA HIS A 46 -9.34 -1.62 0.79
C HIS A 46 -8.26 -1.47 -0.28
N LEU A 47 -8.51 -0.66 -1.31
CA LEU A 47 -7.51 -0.36 -2.35
C LEU A 47 -6.27 0.32 -1.77
N THR A 48 -6.46 1.19 -0.77
CA THR A 48 -5.35 1.83 -0.05
C THR A 48 -4.50 0.82 0.71
N VAL A 49 -5.12 -0.13 1.40
CA VAL A 49 -4.43 -1.22 2.11
C VAL A 49 -3.65 -2.10 1.13
N VAL A 50 -4.29 -2.53 0.03
CA VAL A 50 -3.64 -3.33 -1.01
C VAL A 50 -2.44 -2.60 -1.62
N SER A 51 -2.59 -1.31 -1.91
CA SER A 51 -1.49 -0.47 -2.41
C SER A 51 -0.34 -0.37 -1.39
N ASN A 52 -0.65 -0.25 -0.11
CA ASN A 52 0.35 -0.22 0.96
C ASN A 52 1.12 -1.56 1.06
N ASP A 53 0.42 -2.69 0.98
CA ASP A 53 1.04 -4.03 1.01
C ASP A 53 1.93 -4.27 -0.22
N LEU A 54 1.49 -3.81 -1.40
CA LEU A 54 2.30 -3.83 -2.61
C LEU A 54 3.55 -2.96 -2.47
N ASN A 55 3.41 -1.75 -1.93
CA ASN A 55 4.54 -0.85 -1.72
C ASN A 55 5.54 -1.43 -0.71
N GLN A 56 5.05 -2.08 0.35
CA GLN A 56 5.90 -2.81 1.30
C GLN A 56 6.65 -3.96 0.61
N SER A 57 5.96 -4.75 -0.21
CA SER A 57 6.57 -5.85 -0.96
C SER A 57 7.66 -5.35 -1.93
N VAL A 58 7.36 -4.33 -2.74
CA VAL A 58 8.32 -3.72 -3.69
C VAL A 58 9.52 -3.12 -2.95
N ARG A 59 9.30 -2.48 -1.80
CA ARG A 59 10.38 -1.96 -0.96
C ARG A 59 11.34 -3.08 -0.53
N THR A 60 10.81 -4.22 -0.07
CA THR A 60 11.65 -5.38 0.31
C THR A 60 12.51 -5.88 -0.85
N LEU A 61 11.91 -6.00 -2.05
CA LEU A 61 12.65 -6.39 -3.25
C LEU A 61 13.74 -5.36 -3.60
N THR A 62 13.43 -4.07 -3.52
CA THR A 62 14.36 -2.98 -3.83
C THR A 62 15.56 -2.98 -2.91
N VAL A 63 15.34 -3.22 -1.61
CA VAL A 63 16.41 -3.35 -0.61
C VAL A 63 17.35 -4.50 -0.97
N ALA A 64 16.80 -5.68 -1.31
CA ALA A 64 17.60 -6.81 -1.74
C ALA A 64 18.41 -6.50 -3.01
N SER A 65 17.79 -5.84 -4.00
CA SER A 65 18.46 -5.42 -5.23
C SER A 65 19.60 -4.44 -4.99
N ILE A 66 19.43 -3.45 -4.10
CA ILE A 66 20.50 -2.49 -3.78
C ILE A 66 21.72 -3.21 -3.19
N ILE A 67 21.50 -4.13 -2.24
CA ILE A 67 22.58 -4.91 -1.63
C ILE A 67 23.32 -5.72 -2.71
N LEU A 68 22.58 -6.46 -3.53
CA LEU A 68 23.16 -7.27 -4.61
C LEU A 68 23.92 -6.41 -5.62
N MET A 69 23.38 -5.25 -6.01
CA MET A 69 24.00 -4.32 -6.95
C MET A 69 25.31 -3.75 -6.40
N THR A 70 25.35 -3.36 -5.12
CA THR A 70 26.58 -2.86 -4.50
C THR A 70 27.65 -3.96 -4.43
N LEU A 71 27.28 -5.18 -4.07
CA LEU A 71 28.23 -6.31 -4.05
C LEU A 71 28.71 -6.65 -5.46
N ALA A 72 27.81 -6.69 -6.44
CA ALA A 72 28.12 -6.97 -7.83
C ALA A 72 29.05 -5.90 -8.43
N LEU A 73 28.90 -4.62 -8.07
CA LEU A 73 29.79 -3.56 -8.52
C LEU A 73 31.23 -3.78 -8.01
N ILE A 74 31.38 -4.11 -6.73
CA ILE A 74 32.72 -4.36 -6.15
C ILE A 74 33.30 -5.64 -6.76
N ALA A 75 32.50 -6.70 -6.91
CA ALA A 75 32.93 -7.94 -7.52
C ALA A 75 33.31 -7.76 -9.00
N GLY A 76 32.57 -6.92 -9.73
CA GLY A 76 32.90 -6.53 -11.10
C GLY A 76 34.22 -5.78 -11.18
N LEU A 77 34.45 -4.79 -10.30
CA LEU A 77 35.69 -4.02 -10.26
C LEU A 77 36.92 -4.91 -10.02
N TYR A 78 36.81 -5.88 -9.12
CA TYR A 78 37.88 -6.85 -8.79
C TYR A 78 37.95 -8.04 -9.77
N GLY A 79 36.89 -8.31 -10.53
CA GLY A 79 36.84 -9.35 -11.57
C GLY A 79 37.43 -8.90 -12.91
N MET A 80 37.72 -7.61 -13.07
CA MET A 80 38.40 -7.08 -14.26
C MET A 80 39.90 -7.40 -14.23
N ASN A 81 40.45 -7.80 -15.39
CA ASN A 81 41.88 -8.13 -15.60
C ASN A 81 42.80 -6.90 -15.55
N PHE A 82 42.73 -6.08 -14.50
CA PHE A 82 43.64 -4.95 -14.31
C PHE A 82 44.93 -5.40 -13.64
N ARG A 83 46.05 -5.23 -14.35
CA ARG A 83 47.41 -5.55 -13.86
C ARG A 83 47.94 -4.60 -12.79
N TYR A 84 47.26 -3.48 -12.56
CA TYR A 84 47.58 -2.45 -11.56
C TYR A 84 46.28 -2.01 -10.87
N ILE A 85 45.75 -2.84 -9.96
CA ILE A 85 44.76 -2.38 -8.99
C ILE A 85 45.54 -1.99 -7.74
N PRO A 86 45.47 -0.74 -7.25
CA PRO A 86 46.12 -0.36 -6.00
C PRO A 86 45.56 -1.23 -4.86
N GLY A 87 46.38 -2.16 -4.36
CA GLY A 87 46.00 -3.17 -3.35
C GLY A 87 46.16 -4.64 -3.78
N LEU A 88 46.42 -4.94 -5.06
CA LEU A 88 46.54 -6.32 -5.57
C LEU A 88 47.85 -7.03 -5.14
N ASP A 89 48.95 -6.28 -5.02
CA ASP A 89 50.25 -6.80 -4.55
C ASP A 89 50.31 -7.01 -3.03
N TRP A 90 49.28 -6.57 -2.30
CA TRP A 90 49.19 -6.77 -0.86
C TRP A 90 48.64 -8.17 -0.59
N ARG A 91 49.39 -8.99 0.15
CA ARG A 91 49.02 -10.36 0.56
C ARG A 91 47.63 -10.49 1.23
N PHE A 92 47.05 -9.39 1.71
CA PHE A 92 45.70 -9.34 2.30
C PHE A 92 44.68 -8.51 1.50
N GLY A 93 45.03 -7.96 0.34
CA GLY A 93 44.15 -7.09 -0.45
C GLY A 93 42.82 -7.76 -0.85
N TYR A 94 42.88 -9.03 -1.25
CA TYR A 94 41.69 -9.85 -1.53
C TYR A 94 40.79 -10.03 -0.30
N VAL A 95 41.40 -10.33 0.86
CA VAL A 95 40.67 -10.51 2.13
C VAL A 95 40.07 -9.19 2.61
N GLY A 96 40.79 -8.07 2.44
CA GLY A 96 40.32 -6.73 2.77
C GLY A 96 39.15 -6.28 1.90
N ALA A 97 39.17 -6.58 0.59
CA ALA A 97 38.05 -6.32 -0.30
C ALA A 97 36.81 -7.13 0.08
N LEU A 98 36.98 -8.41 0.42
CA LEU A 98 35.90 -9.27 0.91
C LEU A 98 35.32 -8.76 2.22
N ALA A 99 36.18 -8.32 3.15
CA ALA A 99 35.77 -7.72 4.41
C ALA A 99 35.01 -6.40 4.19
N GLY A 100 35.46 -5.56 3.24
CA GLY A 100 34.76 -4.34 2.85
C GLY A 100 33.36 -4.60 2.29
N MET A 101 33.22 -5.59 1.39
CA MET A 101 31.91 -6.02 0.88
C MET A 101 31.01 -6.51 2.01
N ALA A 102 31.54 -7.33 2.93
CA ALA A 102 30.80 -7.83 4.07
C ALA A 102 30.35 -6.70 5.01
N ILE A 103 31.22 -5.73 5.30
CA ILE A 103 30.88 -4.55 6.11
C ILE A 103 29.77 -3.74 5.46
N ILE A 104 29.85 -3.49 4.15
CA ILE A 104 28.83 -2.73 3.41
C ILE A 104 27.49 -3.49 3.40
N ALA A 105 27.52 -4.81 3.17
CA ALA A 105 26.33 -5.65 3.22
C ALA A 105 25.64 -5.60 4.59
N VAL A 106 26.43 -5.74 5.66
CA VAL A 106 25.96 -5.70 7.05
C VAL A 106 25.46 -4.31 7.42
N ALA A 107 26.17 -3.24 7.02
CA ALA A 107 25.77 -1.87 7.28
C ALA A 107 24.43 -1.55 6.60
N LEU A 108 24.28 -1.89 5.31
CA LEU A 108 23.02 -1.71 4.59
C LEU A 108 21.90 -2.54 5.25
N GLY A 109 22.13 -3.83 5.51
CA GLY A 109 21.15 -4.70 6.16
C GLY A 109 20.71 -4.18 7.54
N TRP A 110 21.64 -3.68 8.35
CA TRP A 110 21.33 -3.10 9.65
C TRP A 110 20.54 -1.79 9.53
N THR A 111 20.92 -0.92 8.59
CA THR A 111 20.21 0.34 8.31
C THR A 111 18.77 0.04 7.90
N PHE A 112 18.54 -0.90 6.98
CA PHE A 112 17.20 -1.29 6.54
C PHE A 112 16.36 -1.94 7.66
N ARG A 113 16.99 -2.72 8.54
CA ARG A 113 16.32 -3.28 9.73
C ARG A 113 15.91 -2.18 10.72
N ARG A 114 16.75 -1.16 10.92
CA ARG A 114 16.43 -0.03 11.81
C ARG A 114 15.28 0.82 11.27
N LEU A 115 15.20 0.94 9.94
CA LEU A 115 14.15 1.69 9.28
C LEU A 115 12.79 0.94 9.26
N ARG A 116 12.70 -0.29 9.79
CA ARG A 116 11.51 -1.17 9.72
C ARG A 116 11.01 -1.37 8.28
N TRP A 117 11.95 -1.43 7.34
CA TRP A 117 11.64 -1.73 5.93
C TRP A 117 11.55 -3.24 5.67
N TRP A 118 11.63 -4.01 6.75
CA TRP A 118 11.46 -5.45 6.89
C TRP A 118 10.60 -5.70 8.12
#